data_AF-A0A091S085-F1
#
_entry.id   AF-A0A091S085-F1
#
_cell.length_a   1.000
_cell.length_b   1.000
_cell.length_c   1.000
_cell.angle_alpha   90.00
_cell.angle_beta   90.00
_cell.angle_gamma   90.00
#
_symmetry.space_group_name_H-M   'P 1'
#
loop_
_entity.id
_entity.type
_entity.pdbx_description
1 polymer ?
#
loop_
_entity_poly.entity_id
_entity_poly.type
_entity_poly.pdbx_seq_one_letter_code
_entity_poly.pdbx_strand_id
1 'polypeptide(L)'
;QILEETYKMEFMYSGVESRQVVIIHHMRLQAKALQLIVTARTTRGVEPLFGMCEKFLQEVDSFQRCFISELPHMQGSFVDKLLDLMPRLVTSKPSEVVKILQTTLRQSTFLHLPLPEQLHRATANIIEPTGESDNPLRFTSGLVVALDVDATLEHVQDPQGTVKVQVLYPDGQAQLIHPKPADFRNPGPGRHRLITQVYLSHTAWTEPCQIEVRLLLAYNSNRSKAAAKVPKSAWNESLETLPPSENGIEGTIPFSKPVKVFIMPKPARR
;
A
#
# COMPACT_ATOMS: atom_id res chain seq x y z
N GLN A 1 -2.78 7.07 -9.92
CA GLN A 1 -2.10 8.26 -9.38
C GLN A 1 -2.74 8.74 -8.07
N ILE A 2 -3.97 9.30 -8.04
CA ILE A 2 -4.54 9.87 -6.77
C ILE A 2 -4.56 8.86 -5.62
N LEU A 3 -5.03 7.63 -5.85
CA LEU A 3 -5.05 6.58 -4.82
C LEU A 3 -3.67 6.28 -4.26
N GLU A 4 -2.67 6.15 -5.13
CA GLU A 4 -1.28 5.89 -4.75
C GLU A 4 -0.73 7.00 -3.84
N GLU A 5 -1.00 8.27 -4.20
CA GLU A 5 -0.60 9.41 -3.38
C GLU A 5 -1.32 9.43 -2.02
N THR A 6 -2.60 9.04 -1.95
CA THR A 6 -3.29 8.91 -0.65
C THR A 6 -2.64 7.86 0.25
N TYR A 7 -2.16 6.75 -0.30
CA TYR A 7 -1.45 5.74 0.48
C TYR A 7 -0.06 6.22 0.91
N LYS A 8 0.66 6.94 0.05
CA LYS A 8 1.93 7.59 0.43
C LYS A 8 1.73 8.57 1.58
N MET A 9 0.73 9.45 1.50
CA MET A 9 0.44 10.41 2.58
C MET A 9 0.13 9.74 3.91
N GLU A 10 -0.61 8.62 3.91
CA GLU A 10 -0.96 7.91 5.14
C GLU A 10 0.20 7.10 5.73
N PHE A 11 0.95 6.39 4.89
CA PHE A 11 1.89 5.37 5.35
C PHE A 11 3.37 5.73 5.21
N MET A 12 3.71 6.74 4.41
CA MET A 12 5.09 7.21 4.24
C MET A 12 5.45 8.33 5.22
N TYR A 13 4.47 8.98 5.84
CA TYR A 13 4.71 10.07 6.77
C TYR A 13 4.42 9.64 8.21
N SER A 14 5.26 10.10 9.13
CA SER A 14 5.07 9.99 10.57
C SER A 14 4.63 11.34 11.13
N GLY A 15 3.91 11.33 12.26
CA GLY A 15 3.32 12.54 12.85
C GLY A 15 2.00 12.98 12.20
N VAL A 16 1.37 12.11 11.42
CA VAL A 16 0.02 12.32 10.88
C VAL A 16 -0.99 12.13 12.01
N GLU A 17 -1.79 13.16 12.31
CA GLU A 17 -2.80 13.11 13.39
C GLU A 17 -4.16 12.62 12.86
N SER A 18 -5.08 12.31 13.78
CA SER A 18 -6.42 11.81 13.46
C SER A 18 -7.14 12.64 12.40
N ARG A 19 -7.03 13.98 12.49
CA ARG A 19 -7.66 14.91 11.57
C ARG A 19 -7.09 14.84 10.15
N GLN A 20 -5.78 14.65 9.98
CA GLN A 20 -5.22 14.45 8.64
C GLN A 20 -5.58 13.05 8.13
N VAL A 21 -5.55 12.01 8.97
CA VAL A 21 -5.91 10.65 8.57
C VAL A 21 -7.34 10.60 8.00
N VAL A 22 -8.33 11.16 8.69
CA VAL A 22 -9.71 11.16 8.18
C VAL A 22 -9.85 11.92 6.85
N ILE A 23 -9.13 13.03 6.67
CA ILE A 23 -9.12 13.80 5.40
C ILE A 23 -8.46 12.99 4.27
N ILE A 24 -7.37 12.28 4.56
CA ILE A 24 -6.69 11.41 3.57
C ILE A 24 -7.63 10.27 3.15
N HIS A 25 -8.31 9.62 4.11
CA HIS A 25 -9.30 8.59 3.82
C HIS A 25 -10.50 9.13 3.05
N HIS A 26 -10.95 10.35 3.37
CA HIS A 26 -11.99 11.04 2.62
C HIS A 26 -11.59 11.28 1.16
N MET A 27 -10.38 11.77 0.93
CA MET A 27 -9.85 11.99 -0.41
C MET A 27 -9.70 10.67 -1.19
N ARG A 28 -9.35 9.58 -0.49
CA ARG A 28 -9.34 8.24 -1.07
C ARG A 28 -10.73 7.80 -1.49
N LEU A 29 -11.76 8.04 -0.68
CA LEU A 29 -13.15 7.75 -1.02
C LEU A 29 -13.61 8.55 -2.25
N GLN A 30 -13.25 9.83 -2.35
CA GLN A 30 -13.51 10.66 -3.54
C GLN A 30 -12.83 10.08 -4.79
N ALA A 31 -11.57 9.65 -4.67
CA ALA A 31 -10.83 9.04 -5.77
C ALA A 31 -11.46 7.72 -6.25
N LYS A 32 -11.94 6.89 -5.32
CA LYS A 32 -12.67 5.66 -5.63
C LYS A 32 -14.03 5.94 -6.28
N ALA A 33 -14.77 6.95 -5.81
CA ALA A 33 -16.00 7.40 -6.44
C ALA A 33 -15.76 7.88 -7.87
N LEU A 34 -14.69 8.68 -8.09
CA LEU A 34 -14.30 9.13 -9.42
C LEU A 34 -13.93 7.95 -10.34
N GLN A 35 -13.17 6.98 -9.83
CA GLN A 35 -12.85 5.77 -10.57
C GLN A 35 -14.12 5.00 -10.96
N LEU A 36 -15.06 4.81 -10.04
CA LEU A 36 -16.35 4.18 -10.32
C LEU A 36 -17.12 4.92 -11.42
N ILE A 37 -17.19 6.26 -11.37
CA ILE A 37 -17.86 7.07 -12.40
C ILE A 37 -17.21 6.90 -13.76
N VAL A 38 -15.87 6.90 -13.83
CA VAL A 38 -15.14 6.73 -15.10
C VAL A 38 -15.34 5.31 -15.64
N THR A 39 -15.20 4.28 -14.80
CA THR A 39 -15.40 2.88 -15.19
C THR A 39 -16.84 2.61 -15.63
N ALA A 40 -17.83 3.21 -14.98
CA ALA A 40 -19.24 3.09 -15.37
C ALA A 40 -19.53 3.61 -16.79
N ARG A 41 -18.73 4.55 -17.30
CA ARG A 41 -18.90 5.09 -18.67
C ARG A 41 -18.42 4.13 -19.76
N THR A 42 -17.50 3.23 -19.44
CA THR A 42 -16.89 2.30 -20.42
C THR A 42 -17.34 0.86 -20.23
N THR A 43 -17.88 0.51 -19.05
CA THR A 43 -18.35 -0.84 -18.73
C THR A 43 -19.60 -1.17 -19.54
N ARG A 44 -19.57 -2.32 -20.23
CA ARG A 44 -20.75 -2.90 -20.89
C ARG A 44 -21.40 -3.91 -19.96
N GLY A 45 -22.70 -3.77 -19.73
CA GLY A 45 -23.47 -4.66 -18.84
C GLY A 45 -23.66 -4.10 -17.43
N VAL A 46 -24.77 -4.47 -16.80
CA VAL A 46 -25.21 -3.93 -15.50
C VAL A 46 -24.62 -4.70 -14.32
N GLU A 47 -24.38 -6.01 -14.47
CA GLU A 47 -23.90 -6.88 -13.39
C GLU A 47 -22.52 -6.47 -12.82
N PRO A 48 -21.48 -6.19 -13.63
CA PRO A 48 -20.19 -5.75 -13.08
C PRO A 48 -20.30 -4.41 -12.35
N LEU A 49 -21.16 -3.52 -12.85
CA LEU A 49 -21.39 -2.21 -12.25
C LEU A 49 -22.09 -2.30 -10.89
N PHE A 50 -23.03 -3.24 -10.75
CA PHE A 50 -23.72 -3.49 -9.49
C PHE A 50 -22.73 -3.88 -8.38
N GLY A 51 -21.87 -4.88 -8.61
CA GLY A 51 -20.88 -5.29 -7.62
C GLY A 51 -19.87 -4.20 -7.27
N MET A 52 -19.48 -3.35 -8.23
CA MET A 52 -18.62 -2.20 -7.95
C MET A 52 -19.32 -1.13 -7.10
N CYS A 53 -20.61 -0.86 -7.34
CA CYS A 53 -21.41 0.03 -6.52
C CYS A 53 -21.57 -0.50 -5.08
N GLU A 54 -21.91 -1.78 -4.92
CA GLU A 54 -22.03 -2.40 -3.59
C GLU A 54 -20.72 -2.32 -2.80
N LYS A 55 -19.60 -2.68 -3.44
CA LYS A 55 -18.28 -2.58 -2.81
C LYS A 55 -17.97 -1.15 -2.37
N PHE A 56 -18.27 -0.15 -3.21
CA PHE A 56 -18.08 1.25 -2.86
C PHE A 56 -18.94 1.66 -1.66
N LEU A 57 -20.22 1.29 -1.61
CA LEU A 57 -21.11 1.60 -0.48
C LEU A 57 -20.63 0.95 0.82
N GLN A 58 -20.14 -0.30 0.76
CA GLN A 58 -19.53 -0.96 1.93
C GLN A 58 -18.30 -0.20 2.46
N GLU A 59 -17.52 0.41 1.59
CA GLU A 59 -16.39 1.25 1.99
C GLU A 59 -16.83 2.57 2.64
N VAL A 60 -17.95 3.16 2.19
CA VAL A 60 -18.58 4.33 2.84
C VAL A 60 -19.03 3.96 4.26
N ASP A 61 -19.72 2.82 4.42
CA ASP A 61 -20.14 2.31 5.74
C ASP A 61 -18.94 2.01 6.65
N SER A 62 -17.85 1.49 6.07
CA SER A 62 -16.61 1.26 6.80
C SER A 62 -15.96 2.56 7.24
N PHE A 63 -15.95 3.58 6.38
CA PHE A 63 -15.43 4.90 6.69
C PHE A 63 -16.20 5.52 7.86
N GLN A 64 -17.54 5.52 7.79
CA GLN A 64 -18.40 6.08 8.85
C GLN A 64 -18.10 5.43 10.20
N ARG A 65 -17.97 4.10 10.23
CA ARG A 65 -17.68 3.34 11.46
C ARG A 65 -16.29 3.63 12.01
N CYS A 66 -15.28 3.77 11.16
CA CYS A 66 -13.90 4.01 11.59
C CYS A 66 -13.68 5.45 12.07
N PHE A 67 -14.42 6.41 11.53
CA PHE A 67 -14.18 7.84 11.75
C PHE A 67 -15.37 8.57 12.38
N ILE A 68 -16.23 7.85 13.11
CA ILE A 68 -17.47 8.40 13.68
C ILE A 68 -17.24 9.66 14.53
N SER A 69 -16.14 9.71 15.29
CA SER A 69 -15.76 10.84 16.13
C SER A 69 -15.32 12.07 15.34
N GLU A 70 -14.90 11.89 14.09
CA GLU A 70 -14.37 12.95 13.23
C GLU A 70 -15.40 13.50 12.24
N LEU A 71 -16.53 12.81 12.05
CA LEU A 71 -17.61 13.24 11.15
C LEU A 71 -18.12 14.67 11.40
N PRO A 72 -18.25 15.17 12.65
CA PRO A 72 -18.65 16.56 12.88
C PRO A 72 -17.71 17.59 12.24
N HIS A 73 -16.46 17.24 11.99
CA HIS A 73 -15.47 18.13 11.35
C HIS A 73 -15.52 18.06 9.80
N MET A 74 -16.35 17.20 9.22
CA MET A 74 -16.42 16.93 7.78
C MET A 74 -17.62 17.60 7.09
N GLN A 75 -18.23 18.61 7.73
CA GLN A 75 -19.46 19.25 7.24
C GLN A 75 -19.33 19.81 5.82
N GLY A 76 -20.33 19.54 4.98
CA GLY A 76 -20.39 19.98 3.58
C GLY A 76 -19.45 19.21 2.63
N SER A 77 -18.65 18.28 3.16
CA SER A 77 -17.74 17.45 2.37
C SER A 77 -18.50 16.38 1.59
N PHE A 78 -17.79 15.69 0.69
CA PHE A 78 -18.34 14.58 -0.08
C PHE A 78 -18.92 13.46 0.77
N VAL A 79 -18.22 13.03 1.83
CA VAL A 79 -18.67 11.90 2.65
C VAL A 79 -19.87 12.28 3.50
N ASP A 80 -19.88 13.49 4.05
CA ASP A 80 -21.01 14.03 4.83
C ASP A 80 -22.30 14.01 4.01
N LYS A 81 -22.28 14.59 2.81
CA LYS A 81 -23.41 14.56 1.87
C LYS A 81 -23.78 13.15 1.42
N LEU A 82 -22.80 12.26 1.30
CA LEU A 82 -23.06 10.89 0.88
C LEU A 82 -23.77 10.09 1.96
N LEU A 83 -23.39 10.30 3.23
CA LEU A 83 -24.04 9.68 4.39
C LEU A 83 -25.51 10.09 4.49
N ASP A 84 -25.85 11.36 4.26
CA ASP A 84 -27.25 11.82 4.20
C ASP A 84 -28.06 11.14 3.08
N LEU A 85 -27.39 10.78 1.98
CA LEU A 85 -28.00 10.15 0.81
C LEU A 85 -27.96 8.61 0.86
N MET A 86 -27.35 8.00 1.89
CA MET A 86 -27.20 6.54 1.98
C MET A 86 -28.50 5.76 1.85
N PRO A 87 -29.62 6.13 2.51
CA PRO A 87 -30.88 5.40 2.37
C PRO A 87 -31.36 5.34 0.91
N ARG A 88 -31.15 6.41 0.15
CA ARG A 88 -31.49 6.46 -1.27
C ARG A 88 -30.51 5.61 -2.08
N LEU A 89 -29.20 5.76 -1.86
CA LEU A 89 -28.15 5.06 -2.61
C LEU A 89 -28.30 3.54 -2.58
N VAL A 90 -28.66 2.98 -1.41
CA VAL A 90 -28.82 1.53 -1.23
C VAL A 90 -30.01 0.96 -2.03
N THR A 91 -31.04 1.78 -2.28
CA THR A 91 -32.24 1.36 -3.03
C THR A 91 -32.17 1.71 -4.52
N SER A 92 -31.19 2.51 -4.92
CA SER A 92 -31.04 3.00 -6.29
C SER A 92 -30.41 1.97 -7.23
N LYS A 93 -30.80 2.03 -8.51
CA LYS A 93 -30.12 1.25 -9.56
C LYS A 93 -28.69 1.78 -9.76
N PRO A 94 -27.72 0.96 -10.21
CA PRO A 94 -26.32 1.39 -10.32
C PRO A 94 -26.09 2.64 -11.18
N SER A 95 -26.87 2.83 -12.24
CA SER A 95 -26.81 4.03 -13.08
C SER A 95 -27.26 5.30 -12.36
N GLU A 96 -28.20 5.20 -11.43
CA GLU A 96 -28.63 6.31 -10.57
C GLU A 96 -27.58 6.58 -9.49
N VAL A 97 -27.02 5.54 -8.86
CA VAL A 97 -25.91 5.66 -7.91
C VAL A 97 -24.77 6.47 -8.53
N VAL A 98 -24.31 6.11 -9.73
CA VAL A 98 -23.25 6.83 -10.45
C VAL A 98 -23.60 8.30 -10.68
N LYS A 99 -24.85 8.61 -11.05
CA LYS A 99 -25.32 10.00 -11.24
C LYS A 99 -25.32 10.79 -9.93
N ILE A 100 -25.75 10.17 -8.83
CA ILE A 100 -25.71 10.77 -7.50
C ILE A 100 -24.26 11.05 -7.12
N LEU A 101 -23.35 10.06 -7.21
CA LEU A 101 -21.93 10.24 -6.91
C LEU A 101 -21.29 11.38 -7.72
N GLN A 102 -21.57 11.44 -9.03
CA GLN A 102 -21.06 12.51 -9.89
C GLN A 102 -21.57 13.90 -9.46
N THR A 103 -22.85 13.99 -9.08
CA THR A 103 -23.46 15.25 -8.65
C THR A 103 -22.91 15.67 -7.29
N THR A 104 -22.85 14.75 -6.33
CA THR A 104 -22.34 15.00 -4.98
C THR A 104 -20.88 15.43 -5.03
N LEU A 105 -20.01 14.74 -5.78
CA LEU A 105 -18.59 15.13 -5.93
C LEU A 105 -18.44 16.58 -6.42
N ARG A 106 -19.26 17.02 -7.39
CA ARG A 106 -19.21 18.38 -7.93
C ARG A 106 -19.71 19.44 -6.95
N GLN A 107 -20.63 19.08 -6.07
CA GLN A 107 -21.23 20.00 -5.11
C GLN A 107 -20.51 20.01 -3.76
N SER A 108 -19.57 19.09 -3.53
CA SER A 108 -18.87 18.94 -2.26
C SER A 108 -17.87 20.06 -2.03
N THR A 109 -17.69 20.48 -0.79
CA THR A 109 -16.65 21.44 -0.43
C THR A 109 -15.27 20.78 -0.42
N PHE A 110 -14.24 21.61 -0.61
CA PHE A 110 -12.86 21.18 -0.42
C PHE A 110 -12.52 21.26 1.08
N LEU A 111 -12.03 20.16 1.64
CA LEU A 111 -11.58 20.12 3.03
C LEU A 111 -10.15 20.67 3.15
N HIS A 112 -9.96 21.59 4.09
CA HIS A 112 -8.63 22.09 4.40
C HIS A 112 -7.84 21.06 5.21
N LEU A 113 -6.67 20.66 4.71
CA LEU A 113 -5.75 19.76 5.40
C LEU A 113 -4.77 20.57 6.26
N PRO A 114 -4.91 20.60 7.60
CA PRO A 114 -3.95 21.28 8.45
C PRO A 114 -2.62 20.51 8.48
N LEU A 115 -1.50 21.23 8.33
CA LEU A 115 -0.17 20.64 8.47
C LEU A 115 0.18 20.50 9.95
N PRO A 116 0.59 19.30 10.42
CA PRO A 116 1.04 19.13 11.79
C PRO A 116 2.45 19.71 11.99
N GLU A 117 2.81 20.04 13.23
CA GLU A 117 4.10 20.67 13.56
C GLU A 117 5.31 19.73 13.32
N GLN A 118 5.13 18.42 13.51
CA GLN A 118 6.20 17.42 13.43
C GLN A 118 5.88 16.35 12.39
N LEU A 119 5.84 16.75 11.11
CA LEU A 119 5.68 15.82 9.99
C LEU A 119 7.05 15.36 9.48
N HIS A 120 7.30 14.05 9.49
CA HIS A 120 8.52 13.50 8.90
C HIS A 120 8.23 12.43 7.87
N ARG A 121 8.90 12.52 6.72
CA ARG A 121 8.81 11.51 5.67
C ARG A 121 9.79 10.37 5.95
N ALA A 122 9.30 9.14 5.91
CA ALA A 122 10.11 7.95 5.93
C ALA A 122 11.03 7.90 4.70
N THR A 123 12.32 7.70 4.92
CA THR A 123 13.32 7.58 3.86
C THR A 123 14.23 6.40 4.15
N ALA A 124 14.78 5.81 3.10
CA ALA A 124 15.83 4.82 3.22
C ALA A 124 16.94 5.04 2.21
N ASN A 125 18.16 4.75 2.63
CA ASN A 125 19.34 4.78 1.81
C ASN A 125 20.08 3.45 1.94
N ILE A 126 20.20 2.73 0.83
CA ILE A 126 20.99 1.49 0.75
C ILE A 126 22.46 1.90 0.68
N ILE A 127 23.25 1.44 1.64
CA ILE A 127 24.68 1.67 1.74
C ILE A 127 25.42 0.55 1.00
N GLU A 128 25.03 -0.70 1.28
CA GLU A 128 25.47 -1.87 0.53
C GLU A 128 24.25 -2.67 0.05
N PRO A 129 24.23 -3.12 -1.21
CA PRO A 129 25.21 -2.86 -2.26
C PRO A 129 25.23 -1.39 -2.72
N THR A 130 26.36 -0.89 -3.23
CA THR A 130 26.50 0.51 -3.70
C THR A 130 25.98 0.73 -5.12
N GLY A 131 25.73 -0.35 -5.87
CA GLY A 131 25.17 -0.35 -7.23
C GLY A 131 26.05 0.18 -8.36
N GLU A 132 27.11 0.91 -8.02
CA GLU A 132 28.14 1.40 -8.95
C GLU A 132 29.38 0.50 -8.97
N SER A 133 29.33 -0.64 -8.28
CA SER A 133 30.45 -1.57 -8.24
C SER A 133 30.54 -2.36 -9.55
N ASP A 134 31.66 -2.19 -10.27
CA ASP A 134 32.02 -3.01 -11.44
C ASP A 134 32.32 -4.47 -11.07
N ASN A 135 32.38 -4.81 -9.77
CA ASN A 135 32.65 -6.15 -9.31
C ASN A 135 31.36 -6.99 -9.31
N PRO A 136 31.22 -7.97 -10.22
CA PRO A 136 30.06 -8.84 -10.21
C PRO A 136 30.03 -9.71 -8.97
N LEU A 137 28.85 -9.88 -8.37
CA LEU A 137 28.62 -10.90 -7.36
C LEU A 137 28.65 -12.28 -8.03
N ARG A 138 29.74 -13.02 -7.81
CA ARG A 138 29.98 -14.32 -8.47
C ARG A 138 29.40 -15.48 -7.68
N PHE A 139 28.56 -16.30 -8.31
CA PHE A 139 27.92 -17.45 -7.65
C PHE A 139 27.91 -18.71 -8.52
N THR A 140 27.70 -19.88 -7.94
CA THR A 140 27.58 -21.13 -8.72
C THR A 140 26.12 -21.33 -9.13
N SER A 141 25.84 -21.51 -10.43
CA SER A 141 24.48 -21.76 -10.93
C SER A 141 23.84 -22.97 -10.24
N GLY A 142 22.56 -22.86 -9.89
CA GLY A 142 21.82 -23.89 -9.16
C GLY A 142 21.97 -23.81 -7.63
N LEU A 143 22.83 -22.94 -7.10
CA LEU A 143 22.92 -22.63 -5.67
C LEU A 143 22.29 -21.27 -5.34
N VAL A 144 21.88 -21.12 -4.08
CA VAL A 144 21.38 -19.85 -3.54
C VAL A 144 22.55 -18.89 -3.35
N VAL A 145 22.36 -17.63 -3.78
CA VAL A 145 23.32 -16.54 -3.56
C VAL A 145 22.84 -15.69 -2.40
N ALA A 146 23.69 -15.43 -1.42
CA ALA A 146 23.41 -14.43 -0.39
C ALA A 146 23.91 -13.06 -0.87
N LEU A 147 23.03 -12.07 -0.82
CA LEU A 147 23.34 -10.67 -1.05
C LEU A 147 23.16 -9.93 0.28
N ASP A 148 24.25 -9.32 0.77
CA ASP A 148 24.18 -8.48 1.95
C ASP A 148 23.52 -7.15 1.60
N VAL A 149 22.53 -6.76 2.41
CA VAL A 149 21.82 -5.48 2.31
C VAL A 149 22.00 -4.73 3.61
N ASP A 150 22.74 -3.62 3.55
CA ASP A 150 22.93 -2.67 4.63
C ASP A 150 22.30 -1.33 4.24
N ALA A 151 21.37 -0.84 5.04
CA ALA A 151 20.66 0.40 4.76
C ALA A 151 20.37 1.21 6.01
N THR A 152 20.44 2.53 5.88
CA THR A 152 19.92 3.46 6.89
C THR A 152 18.47 3.79 6.58
N LEU A 153 17.65 3.85 7.62
CA LEU A 153 16.24 4.21 7.56
C LEU A 153 16.01 5.39 8.49
N GLU A 154 15.27 6.41 8.04
CA GLU A 154 14.92 7.56 8.85
C GLU A 154 13.40 7.70 8.92
N HIS A 155 12.90 8.08 10.09
CA HIS A 155 11.49 8.38 10.37
C HIS A 155 10.51 7.26 10.02
N VAL A 156 10.94 5.99 10.12
CA VAL A 156 10.09 4.82 9.98
C VAL A 156 9.51 4.44 11.35
N GLN A 157 8.19 4.44 11.51
CA GLN A 157 7.54 4.20 12.82
C GLN A 157 7.69 2.75 13.34
N ASP A 158 7.48 1.77 12.48
CA ASP A 158 7.53 0.34 12.80
C ASP A 158 8.35 -0.39 11.73
N PRO A 159 9.69 -0.27 11.76
CA PRO A 159 10.52 -0.83 10.69
C PRO A 159 10.42 -2.35 10.60
N GLN A 160 10.27 -3.04 11.73
CA GLN A 160 10.19 -4.51 11.76
C GLN A 160 8.91 -5.04 11.10
N GLY A 161 7.77 -4.41 11.36
CA GLY A 161 6.50 -4.80 10.72
C GLY A 161 6.40 -4.36 9.27
N THR A 162 6.86 -3.15 8.96
CA THR A 162 6.54 -2.48 7.69
C THR A 162 7.62 -2.60 6.63
N VAL A 163 8.91 -2.65 6.97
CA VAL A 163 9.96 -2.63 5.94
C VAL A 163 10.06 -3.99 5.24
N LYS A 164 10.19 -3.96 3.92
CA LYS A 164 10.41 -5.12 3.05
C LYS A 164 11.51 -4.81 2.05
N VAL A 165 12.23 -5.84 1.62
CA VAL A 165 13.23 -5.73 0.56
C VAL A 165 12.63 -6.33 -0.71
N GLN A 166 12.62 -5.58 -1.80
CA GLN A 166 12.23 -6.10 -3.11
C GLN A 166 13.46 -6.30 -3.97
N VAL A 167 13.55 -7.49 -4.57
CA VAL A 167 14.47 -7.81 -5.64
C VAL A 167 13.68 -7.94 -6.93
N LEU A 168 13.99 -7.12 -7.92
CA LEU A 168 13.44 -7.21 -9.27
C LEU A 168 14.47 -7.88 -10.17
N TYR A 169 14.06 -8.99 -10.78
CA TYR A 169 14.86 -9.79 -11.68
C TYR A 169 14.78 -9.29 -13.13
N PRO A 170 15.73 -9.66 -14.01
CA PRO A 170 15.77 -9.19 -15.39
C PRO A 170 14.57 -9.63 -16.24
N ASP A 171 13.92 -10.73 -15.85
CA ASP A 171 12.72 -11.26 -16.48
C ASP A 171 11.44 -10.53 -16.03
N GLY A 172 11.58 -9.52 -15.17
CA GLY A 172 10.48 -8.74 -14.60
C GLY A 172 9.84 -9.37 -13.36
N GLN A 173 10.25 -10.56 -12.93
CA GLN A 173 9.76 -11.14 -11.69
C GLN A 173 10.28 -10.35 -10.49
N ALA A 174 9.44 -10.14 -9.49
CA ALA A 174 9.81 -9.46 -8.27
C ALA A 174 9.64 -10.39 -7.07
N GLN A 175 10.70 -10.54 -6.27
CA GLN A 175 10.66 -11.25 -5.01
C GLN A 175 10.60 -10.25 -3.85
N LEU A 176 9.62 -10.43 -2.97
CA LEU A 176 9.47 -9.64 -1.76
C LEU A 176 9.99 -10.41 -0.55
N ILE A 177 11.00 -9.86 0.10
CA ILE A 177 11.71 -10.48 1.21
C ILE A 177 11.34 -9.75 2.50
N HIS A 178 11.12 -10.55 3.55
CA HIS A 178 10.76 -10.09 4.87
C HIS A 178 12.01 -10.15 5.76
N PRO A 179 12.63 -9.01 6.09
CA PRO A 179 13.79 -9.02 6.97
C PRO A 179 13.39 -9.52 8.36
N LYS A 180 14.33 -10.16 9.06
CA LYS A 180 14.06 -10.65 10.41
C LYS A 180 14.05 -9.47 11.38
N PRO A 181 13.24 -9.51 12.46
CA PRO A 181 13.27 -8.46 13.48
C PRO A 181 14.67 -8.18 14.05
N ALA A 182 15.52 -9.22 14.14
CA ALA A 182 16.90 -9.13 14.63
C ALA A 182 17.86 -8.39 13.66
N ASP A 183 17.48 -8.22 12.40
CA ASP A 183 18.28 -7.52 11.38
C ASP A 183 18.21 -5.98 11.54
N PHE A 184 17.25 -5.49 12.34
CA PHE A 184 17.04 -4.07 12.59
C PHE A 184 17.78 -3.61 13.84
N ARG A 185 18.55 -2.55 13.70
CA ARG A 185 19.26 -1.86 14.79
C ARG A 185 18.70 -0.45 14.96
N ASN A 186 18.76 0.06 16.18
CA ASN A 186 18.29 1.40 16.53
C ASN A 186 19.48 2.26 17.02
N PRO A 187 20.19 2.96 16.12
CA PRO A 187 21.30 3.85 16.48
C PRO A 187 20.86 5.15 17.18
N GLY A 188 19.57 5.50 17.14
CA GLY A 188 19.07 6.71 17.81
C GLY A 188 17.62 7.06 17.43
N PRO A 189 17.02 8.05 18.10
CA PRO A 189 15.62 8.43 17.86
C PRO A 189 15.34 8.75 16.39
N GLY A 190 14.32 8.10 15.82
CA GLY A 190 13.91 8.29 14.42
C GLY A 190 14.91 7.76 13.39
N ARG A 191 15.96 7.02 13.80
CA ARG A 191 16.95 6.42 12.91
C ARG A 191 17.03 4.93 13.16
N HIS A 192 17.02 4.16 12.09
CA HIS A 192 17.21 2.71 12.12
C HIS A 192 18.28 2.30 11.11
N ARG A 193 18.88 1.14 11.34
CA ARG A 193 19.77 0.51 10.38
C ARG A 193 19.28 -0.91 10.15
N LEU A 194 19.09 -1.29 8.89
CA LEU A 194 18.76 -2.63 8.46
C LEU A 194 20.04 -3.30 7.96
N ILE A 195 20.40 -4.43 8.55
CA ILE A 195 21.53 -5.27 8.10
C ILE A 195 21.00 -6.69 7.93
N THR A 196 20.67 -7.07 6.70
CA THR A 196 20.03 -8.35 6.39
C THR A 196 20.70 -9.05 5.22
N GLN A 197 20.53 -10.36 5.13
CA GLN A 197 20.97 -11.17 4.00
C GLN A 197 19.76 -11.57 3.15
N VAL A 198 19.81 -11.19 1.88
CA VAL A 198 18.82 -11.52 0.87
C VAL A 198 19.28 -12.75 0.11
N TYR A 199 18.46 -13.79 0.11
CA TYR A 199 18.74 -15.03 -0.60
C TYR A 199 18.11 -15.00 -1.99
N LEU A 200 18.96 -15.02 -3.01
CA LEU A 200 18.60 -15.06 -4.42
C LEU A 200 18.61 -16.52 -4.87
N SER A 201 17.46 -17.02 -5.31
CA SER A 201 17.32 -18.36 -5.89
C SER A 201 16.66 -18.24 -7.24
N HIS A 202 17.45 -18.34 -8.32
CA HIS A 202 16.94 -18.35 -9.68
C HIS A 202 17.51 -19.55 -10.44
N THR A 203 16.63 -20.40 -10.98
CA THR A 203 16.97 -21.72 -11.51
C THR A 203 17.73 -21.69 -12.84
N ALA A 204 17.83 -20.52 -13.49
CA ALA A 204 18.27 -20.41 -14.88
C ALA A 204 19.37 -19.36 -15.15
N TRP A 205 20.15 -18.93 -14.15
CA TRP A 205 21.23 -17.99 -14.43
C TRP A 205 22.45 -18.67 -15.06
N THR A 206 22.50 -18.63 -16.39
CA THR A 206 23.64 -19.01 -17.22
C THR A 206 24.46 -17.80 -17.69
N GLU A 207 23.87 -16.59 -17.65
CA GLU A 207 24.49 -15.36 -18.14
C GLU A 207 24.60 -14.27 -17.05
N PRO A 208 25.63 -13.40 -17.12
CA PRO A 208 25.71 -12.23 -16.25
C PRO A 208 24.54 -11.27 -16.49
N CYS A 209 23.92 -10.75 -15.42
CA CYS A 209 22.80 -9.82 -15.53
C CYS A 209 22.73 -8.83 -14.36
N GLN A 210 21.88 -7.81 -14.50
CA GLN A 210 21.62 -6.84 -13.44
C GLN A 210 20.28 -7.13 -12.77
N ILE A 211 20.29 -7.23 -11.45
CA ILE A 211 19.07 -7.21 -10.63
C ILE A 211 18.90 -5.84 -9.99
N GLU A 212 17.68 -5.47 -9.65
CA GLU A 212 17.39 -4.21 -8.95
C GLU A 212 16.90 -4.50 -7.53
N VAL A 213 17.55 -3.88 -6.54
CA VAL A 213 17.20 -4.01 -5.13
C VAL A 213 16.67 -2.68 -4.61
N ARG A 214 15.54 -2.72 -3.91
CA ARG A 214 14.97 -1.52 -3.27
C ARG A 214 14.23 -1.87 -2.00
N LEU A 215 14.06 -0.86 -1.15
CA LEU A 215 13.32 -0.96 0.09
C LEU A 215 11.90 -0.42 -0.08
N LEU A 216 10.95 -1.16 0.48
CA LEU A 216 9.53 -0.87 0.44
C LEU A 216 8.96 -0.76 1.85
N LEU A 217 7.95 0.10 2.04
CA LEU A 217 7.06 0.10 3.19
C LEU A 217 5.80 -0.68 2.84
N ALA A 218 5.58 -1.79 3.52
CA ALA A 218 4.34 -2.54 3.48
C ALA A 218 3.30 -1.88 4.38
N TYR A 219 2.07 -1.78 3.87
CA TYR A 219 0.93 -1.27 4.62
C TYR A 219 -0.25 -2.24 4.54
N ASN A 220 -1.14 -2.10 5.53
CA ASN A 220 -2.41 -2.78 5.59
C ASN A 220 -3.45 -1.76 6.08
N SER A 221 -4.33 -1.33 5.18
CA SER A 221 -5.39 -0.35 5.45
C SER A 221 -6.50 -0.93 6.34
N ASN A 222 -6.47 -2.25 6.61
CA ASN A 222 -7.47 -2.98 7.39
C ASN A 222 -7.13 -3.12 8.89
N ARG A 223 -6.13 -2.38 9.42
CA ARG A 223 -5.78 -2.41 10.87
C ARG A 223 -6.98 -2.08 11.78
N SER A 224 -8.03 -1.44 11.27
CA SER A 224 -9.31 -1.19 11.96
C SER A 224 -10.21 -2.41 12.16
N LYS A 225 -9.93 -3.57 11.54
CA LYS A 225 -10.68 -4.82 11.80
C LYS A 225 -10.24 -5.59 13.06
N ALA A 226 -9.06 -5.30 13.60
CA ALA A 226 -8.59 -5.98 14.83
C ALA A 226 -9.34 -5.54 16.10
N ALA A 227 -9.98 -4.36 16.07
CA ALA A 227 -10.72 -3.82 17.22
C ALA A 227 -12.24 -4.04 17.15
N ALA A 228 -12.79 -4.42 15.99
CA ALA A 228 -14.22 -4.66 15.82
C ALA A 228 -14.47 -6.13 15.49
N LYS A 229 -14.77 -6.94 16.51
CA LYS A 229 -15.49 -8.20 16.32
C LYS A 229 -16.75 -7.88 15.50
N VAL A 230 -16.75 -8.25 14.23
CA VAL A 230 -17.88 -8.06 13.32
C VAL A 230 -19.09 -8.83 13.88
N PRO A 231 -20.20 -8.17 14.25
CA PRO A 231 -21.47 -8.86 14.26
C PRO A 231 -21.84 -9.10 12.79
N LYS A 232 -22.08 -10.36 12.41
CA LYS A 232 -22.60 -10.71 11.08
C LYS A 232 -23.84 -9.87 10.80
N SER A 233 -23.77 -8.98 9.80
CA SER A 233 -24.96 -8.35 9.25
C SER A 233 -25.80 -9.40 8.52
N ALA A 234 -27.12 -9.22 8.53
CA ALA A 234 -28.14 -10.15 8.04
C ALA A 234 -28.14 -10.41 6.51
N TRP A 235 -27.01 -10.19 5.82
CA TRP A 235 -26.90 -10.19 4.36
C TRP A 235 -25.80 -11.14 3.83
N ASN A 236 -25.35 -12.10 4.63
CA ASN A 236 -24.35 -13.09 4.20
C ASN A 236 -24.75 -14.51 4.65
N GLU A 237 -25.57 -15.17 3.84
CA GLU A 237 -25.46 -16.61 3.66
C GLU A 237 -25.03 -16.87 2.21
N SER A 238 -23.99 -17.68 2.06
CA SER A 238 -23.42 -18.17 0.80
C SER A 238 -22.49 -17.22 0.03
N LEU A 239 -21.23 -17.15 0.47
CA LEU A 239 -20.10 -17.41 -0.43
C LEU A 239 -18.89 -17.85 0.39
N GLU A 240 -18.33 -19.00 0.05
CA GLU A 240 -17.09 -19.54 0.63
C GLU A 240 -15.95 -18.53 0.45
N THR A 241 -15.58 -17.84 1.54
CA THR A 241 -14.38 -17.01 1.56
C THR A 241 -13.16 -17.91 1.63
N LEU A 242 -12.37 -17.92 0.55
CA LEU A 242 -11.01 -18.44 0.52
C LEU A 242 -10.19 -17.93 1.73
N PRO A 243 -9.25 -18.73 2.26
CA PRO A 243 -8.47 -18.34 3.43
C PRO A 243 -7.69 -17.03 3.15
N PRO A 244 -7.56 -16.13 4.14
CA PRO A 244 -6.74 -14.94 4.00
C PRO A 244 -5.30 -15.34 3.70
N SER A 245 -4.67 -14.68 2.73
CA SER A 245 -3.26 -14.89 2.41
C SER A 245 -2.41 -14.66 3.66
N GLU A 246 -1.53 -15.62 3.98
CA GLU A 246 -0.78 -15.72 5.24
C GLU A 246 0.13 -14.52 5.58
N ASN A 247 0.20 -13.49 4.73
CA ASN A 247 1.09 -12.34 4.97
C ASN A 247 0.40 -10.99 5.17
N GLY A 248 -0.93 -10.86 5.09
CA GLY A 248 -1.65 -9.65 5.54
C GLY A 248 -1.18 -8.29 5.00
N ILE A 249 -0.34 -8.24 3.95
CA ILE A 249 0.15 -7.01 3.30
C ILE A 249 -0.86 -6.64 2.20
N GLU A 250 -1.46 -5.46 2.31
CA GLU A 250 -2.40 -4.95 1.30
C GLU A 250 -1.67 -4.31 0.12
N GLY A 251 -0.57 -3.60 0.40
CA GLY A 251 0.24 -2.97 -0.62
C GLY A 251 1.60 -2.53 -0.10
N THR A 252 2.42 -2.01 -1.02
CA THR A 252 3.79 -1.57 -0.74
C THR A 252 4.10 -0.22 -1.37
N ILE A 253 4.91 0.61 -0.70
CA ILE A 253 5.36 1.92 -1.19
C ILE A 253 6.90 1.92 -1.23
N PRO A 254 7.53 2.19 -2.39
CA PRO A 254 8.98 2.35 -2.44
C PRO A 254 9.40 3.62 -1.69
N PHE A 255 10.42 3.50 -0.84
CA PHE A 255 10.95 4.61 -0.05
C PHE A 255 12.48 4.71 -0.04
N SER A 256 13.16 3.85 -0.81
CA SER A 256 14.57 4.01 -1.22
C SER A 256 14.68 4.22 -2.72
N LYS A 257 15.81 4.77 -3.16
CA LYS A 257 16.23 4.64 -4.55
C LYS A 257 16.57 3.17 -4.85
N PRO A 258 16.29 2.68 -6.05
CA PRO A 258 16.72 1.36 -6.45
C PRO A 258 18.23 1.31 -6.70
N VAL A 259 18.84 0.18 -6.33
CA VAL A 259 20.25 -0.12 -6.53
C VAL A 259 20.38 -1.28 -7.48
N LYS A 260 21.18 -1.14 -8.53
CA LYS A 260 21.42 -2.20 -9.52
C LYS A 260 22.62 -3.04 -9.09
N VAL A 261 22.44 -4.34 -8.97
CA VAL A 261 23.52 -5.27 -8.61
C VAL A 261 23.83 -6.15 -9.79
N PHE A 262 25.09 -6.14 -10.21
CA PHE A 262 25.55 -7.02 -11.28
C PHE A 262 25.91 -8.39 -10.70
N ILE A 263 25.26 -9.44 -11.20
CA ILE A 263 25.44 -10.82 -10.75
C ILE A 263 26.03 -11.65 -11.90
N MET A 264 26.93 -12.57 -11.58
CA MET A 264 27.64 -13.37 -12.58
C MET A 264 27.74 -14.84 -12.16
N PRO A 265 27.21 -15.80 -12.95
CA PRO A 265 27.43 -17.20 -12.68
C PRO A 265 28.91 -17.56 -12.90
N LYS A 266 29.48 -18.35 -11.99
CA LYS A 266 30.81 -18.94 -12.12
C LYS A 266 30.71 -20.09 -13.13
N PRO A 267 31.63 -20.16 -14.11
CA PRO A 267 31.68 -21.29 -15.01
C PRO A 267 31.90 -22.57 -14.19
N ALA A 268 31.18 -23.64 -14.54
CA ALA A 268 31.40 -24.95 -13.95
C ALA A 268 32.87 -25.34 -14.15
N ARG A 269 33.57 -25.69 -13.07
CA ARG A 269 34.93 -26.26 -13.18
C ARG A 269 34.81 -27.55 -14.01
N ARG A 270 35.40 -27.54 -15.20
CA ARG A 270 35.60 -28.73 -16.03
C ARG A 270 36.61 -29.66 -15.40
#